data_AF-A0A536RAV2-F1
#
_entry.id   AF-A0A536RAV2-F1
#
_cell.length_a   1.000
_cell.length_b   1.000
_cell.length_c   1.000
_cell.angle_alpha   90.00
_cell.angle_beta   90.00
_cell.angle_gamma   90.00
#
_symmetry.space_group_name_H-M   'P 1'
#
loop_
_entity.id
_entity.type
_entity.pdbx_description
1 polymer ?
#
loop_
_entity_poly.entity_id
_entity_poly.type
_entity_poly.pdbx_seq_one_letter_code
_entity_poly.pdbx_strand_id
1 'polypeptide(L)'
;NSSDVRESPAIKIVELLLEEGAIVSYYDPHVRSLNVGGQTLRSVGGGRDFLSSLDCAIVVADHDSIDWTLVLEFAPIVVDTRNVLGRLNPAAARSSNRVERRAE
;
A
#
# COMPACT_ATOMS: atom_id res chain seq x y z
N ASN A 1 17.62 -0.01 5.74
CA ASN A 1 16.98 1.10 5.01
C ASN A 1 17.88 1.44 3.82
N SER A 2 17.63 0.85 2.66
CA SER A 2 18.44 1.05 1.45
C SER A 2 17.62 1.88 0.47
N SER A 3 18.13 3.06 0.11
CA SER A 3 17.48 4.04 -0.75
C SER A 3 17.51 3.68 -2.25
N ASP A 4 17.89 2.44 -2.60
CA ASP A 4 17.97 2.02 -4.00
C ASP A 4 16.68 1.33 -4.44
N VAL A 5 15.71 2.17 -4.79
CA VAL A 5 14.39 1.77 -5.28
C VAL A 5 14.46 1.06 -6.64
N ARG A 6 15.59 1.19 -7.35
CA ARG A 6 15.77 0.84 -8.78
C ARG A 6 15.70 -0.65 -9.10
N GLU A 7 15.85 -1.51 -8.11
CA GLU A 7 15.77 -2.98 -8.21
C GLU A 7 14.76 -3.55 -7.18
N SER A 8 13.86 -2.72 -6.66
CA SER A 8 13.03 -3.13 -5.53
C SER A 8 11.86 -4.01 -5.97
N PRO A 9 11.46 -5.01 -5.14
CA PRO A 9 10.22 -5.78 -5.36
C PRO A 9 8.98 -4.91 -5.59
N ALA A 10 8.97 -3.68 -5.05
CA ALA A 10 7.90 -2.71 -5.22
C ALA A 10 7.72 -2.28 -6.68
N ILE A 11 8.81 -1.99 -7.40
CA ILE A 11 8.72 -1.62 -8.82
C ILE A 11 8.14 -2.77 -9.63
N LYS A 12 8.56 -4.00 -9.36
CA LYS A 12 8.05 -5.16 -10.11
C LYS A 12 6.56 -5.40 -9.86
N ILE A 13 6.10 -5.21 -8.62
CA ILE A 13 4.66 -5.31 -8.29
C ILE A 13 3.87 -4.24 -9.03
N VAL A 14 4.34 -2.98 -9.03
CA VAL A 14 3.69 -1.88 -9.78
C VAL A 14 3.63 -2.18 -11.26
N GLU A 15 4.73 -2.67 -11.85
CA GLU A 15 4.79 -3.04 -13.26
C GLU A 15 3.76 -4.12 -13.62
N LEU A 16 3.71 -5.22 -12.86
CA LEU A 16 2.75 -6.31 -13.10
C LEU A 16 1.30 -5.84 -12.97
N LEU A 17 0.99 -4.97 -12.00
CA LEU A 17 -0.35 -4.43 -11.84
C LEU A 17 -0.75 -3.53 -13.02
N LEU A 18 0.19 -2.72 -13.53
CA LEU A 18 -0.05 -1.89 -14.71
C LEU A 18 -0.24 -2.75 -15.97
N GLU A 19 0.53 -3.82 -16.13
CA GLU A 19 0.39 -4.79 -17.24
C GLU A 19 -0.98 -5.48 -17.24
N GLU A 20 -1.52 -5.78 -16.06
CA GLU A 20 -2.87 -6.33 -15.88
C GLU A 20 -3.99 -5.27 -15.97
N GLY A 21 -3.66 -4.00 -16.25
CA GLY A 21 -4.63 -2.92 -16.45
C GLY A 21 -5.19 -2.30 -15.17
N ALA A 22 -4.53 -2.50 -14.01
CA ALA A 22 -4.94 -1.88 -12.76
C ALA A 22 -4.63 -0.37 -12.74
N ILE A 23 -5.45 0.40 -12.02
CA ILE A 23 -5.18 1.82 -11.73
C ILE A 23 -4.28 1.89 -10.50
N VAL A 24 -2.99 2.17 -10.73
CA VAL A 24 -1.99 2.16 -9.66
C VAL A 24 -1.68 3.57 -9.16
N SER A 25 -1.82 3.76 -7.85
CA SER A 25 -1.27 4.89 -7.10
C SER A 25 -0.27 4.37 -6.08
N TYR A 26 0.74 5.16 -5.71
CA TYR A 26 1.73 4.75 -4.72
C TYR A 26 2.02 5.88 -3.72
N TYR A 27 2.34 5.48 -2.49
CA TYR A 27 2.81 6.38 -1.45
C TYR A 27 4.18 5.91 -0.94
N ASP A 28 5.16 6.80 -0.97
CA ASP A 28 6.46 6.57 -0.33
C ASP A 28 6.98 7.92 0.21
N PRO A 29 7.21 8.06 1.53
CA PRO A 29 7.70 9.30 2.14
C PRO A 29 9.07 9.76 1.62
N HIS A 30 9.87 8.85 1.07
CA HIS A 30 11.22 9.09 0.60
C HIS A 30 11.31 9.19 -0.93
N VAL A 31 10.32 8.71 -1.67
CA VAL A 31 10.34 8.64 -3.14
C VAL A 31 9.19 9.41 -3.78
N ARG A 32 9.46 10.64 -4.25
CA ARG A 32 8.43 11.55 -4.79
C ARG A 32 7.89 11.19 -6.16
N SER A 33 8.68 10.50 -6.99
CA SER A 33 8.25 10.03 -8.31
C SER A 33 8.92 8.70 -8.65
N LEU A 34 8.19 7.83 -9.35
CA LEU A 34 8.68 6.57 -9.88
C LEU A 34 8.43 6.51 -11.39
N ASN A 35 9.38 5.96 -12.13
CA ASN A 35 9.20 5.65 -13.55
C ASN A 35 9.09 4.13 -13.70
N VAL A 36 7.94 3.65 -14.15
CA VAL A 36 7.65 2.21 -14.30
C VAL A 36 6.89 2.00 -15.60
N GLY A 37 7.34 1.06 -16.44
CA GLY A 37 6.67 0.75 -17.71
C GLY A 37 6.52 1.95 -18.66
N GLY A 38 7.46 2.90 -18.64
CA GLY A 38 7.39 4.14 -19.43
C GLY A 38 6.42 5.21 -18.89
N GLN A 39 5.79 4.97 -17.74
CA GLN A 39 4.89 5.90 -17.07
C GLN A 39 5.56 6.53 -15.85
N THR A 40 5.33 7.81 -15.62
CA THR A 40 5.76 8.51 -14.40
C THR A 40 4.61 8.56 -13.41
N LEU A 41 4.74 7.81 -12.32
CA LEU A 41 3.85 7.91 -11.17
C LEU A 41 4.39 8.96 -10.21
N ARG A 42 3.50 9.75 -9.60
CA ARG A 42 3.83 10.67 -8.51
C ARG A 42 3.29 10.14 -7.21
N SER A 43 4.06 10.31 -6.14
CA SER A 43 3.61 9.89 -4.82
C SER A 43 2.38 10.69 -4.40
N VAL A 44 1.33 9.99 -4.00
CA VAL A 44 0.09 10.59 -3.50
C VAL A 44 0.13 10.74 -1.98
N GLY A 45 -0.75 11.55 -1.39
CA GLY A 45 -0.85 11.62 0.07
C GLY A 45 -1.50 10.37 0.65
N GLY A 46 -0.89 9.76 1.66
CA GLY A 46 -1.44 8.63 2.42
C GLY A 46 -2.56 9.00 3.41
N GLY A 47 -3.50 9.86 3.01
CA GLY A 47 -4.59 10.34 3.86
C GLY A 47 -5.83 9.44 3.85
N ARG A 48 -6.74 9.68 4.82
CA ARG A 48 -8.01 8.95 4.99
C ARG A 48 -8.82 8.80 3.69
N ASP A 49 -9.08 9.90 3.00
CA ASP A 49 -9.96 9.91 1.84
C ASP A 49 -9.37 9.10 0.68
N PHE A 50 -8.05 9.22 0.49
CA PHE A 50 -7.33 8.43 -0.49
C PHE A 50 -7.40 6.94 -0.15
N LEU A 51 -7.05 6.56 1.08
CA LEU A 51 -7.08 5.16 1.53
C LEU A 51 -8.48 4.53 1.38
N SER A 52 -9.53 5.30 1.67
CA SER A 52 -10.92 4.86 1.57
C SER A 52 -11.42 4.71 0.13
N SER A 53 -10.73 5.31 -0.84
CA SER A 53 -11.06 5.22 -2.26
C SER A 53 -10.43 4.02 -2.98
N LEU A 54 -9.51 3.32 -2.32
CA LEU A 54 -8.80 2.18 -2.90
C LEU A 54 -9.66 0.92 -2.86
N ASP A 55 -9.52 0.06 -3.87
CA ASP A 55 -10.02 -1.31 -3.79
C ASP A 55 -9.14 -2.17 -2.85
N CYS A 56 -7.83 -1.93 -2.88
CA CYS A 56 -6.84 -2.65 -2.08
C CYS A 56 -5.57 -1.82 -1.88
N ALA A 57 -4.94 -1.94 -0.72
CA ALA A 57 -3.61 -1.42 -0.41
C ALA A 57 -2.60 -2.57 -0.29
N ILE A 58 -1.46 -2.45 -0.96
CA ILE A 58 -0.39 -3.46 -0.90
C ILE A 58 0.82 -2.87 -0.18
N VAL A 59 1.22 -3.49 0.93
CA VAL A 59 2.40 -3.08 1.69
C VAL A 59 3.63 -3.73 1.09
N VAL A 60 4.44 -2.92 0.41
CA VAL A 60 5.68 -3.35 -0.28
C VAL A 60 6.94 -2.79 0.38
N ALA A 61 6.79 -1.77 1.23
CA ALA A 61 7.84 -1.16 2.02
C ALA A 61 7.34 -0.92 3.45
N ASP A 62 8.24 -1.08 4.41
CA ASP A 62 8.00 -0.93 5.84
C ASP A 62 8.76 0.29 6.33
N HIS A 63 8.16 1.47 6.12
CA HIS A 63 8.72 2.74 6.58
C HIS A 63 8.07 3.13 7.91
N ASP A 64 8.87 3.36 8.95
CA ASP A 64 8.39 3.75 10.29
C ASP A 64 7.61 5.08 10.30
N SER A 65 7.78 5.90 9.26
CA SER A 65 7.08 7.19 9.10
C SER A 65 5.64 7.05 8.59
N ILE A 66 5.19 5.85 8.24
CA ILE A 66 3.82 5.59 7.80
C ILE A 66 2.94 5.29 9.02
N ASP A 67 1.80 5.98 9.12
CA ASP A 67 0.76 5.64 10.09
C ASP A 67 -0.02 4.40 9.62
N TRP A 68 0.47 3.23 10.01
CA TRP A 68 -0.15 1.97 9.66
C TRP A 68 -1.52 1.73 10.33
N THR A 69 -1.83 2.43 11.41
CA THR A 69 -3.16 2.38 12.04
C THR A 69 -4.18 3.02 11.12
N LEU A 70 -3.83 4.16 10.51
CA LEU A 70 -4.65 4.82 9.50
C LEU A 70 -4.90 3.91 8.29
N VAL A 71 -3.86 3.23 7.80
CA VAL A 71 -3.98 2.28 6.68
C VAL A 71 -4.96 1.16 7.02
N LEU A 72 -4.84 0.57 8.21
CA LEU A 72 -5.74 -0.49 8.67
C LEU A 72 -7.19 -0.06 8.88
N GLU A 73 -7.41 1.19 9.26
CA GLU A 73 -8.75 1.72 9.52
C GLU A 73 -9.50 2.05 8.23
N PHE A 74 -8.80 2.56 7.21
CA PHE A 74 -9.44 3.14 6.02
C PHE A 74 -9.27 2.35 4.73
N ALA A 75 -8.21 1.54 4.58
CA ALA A 75 -8.07 0.71 3.39
C ALA A 75 -9.02 -0.51 3.46
N PRO A 76 -9.89 -0.74 2.46
CA PRO A 76 -10.85 -1.85 2.51
C PRO A 76 -10.21 -3.23 2.60
N ILE A 77 -9.12 -3.42 1.85
CA ILE A 77 -8.32 -4.65 1.84
C ILE A 77 -6.85 -4.24 1.95
N VAL A 78 -6.10 -4.95 2.81
CA VAL A 78 -4.66 -4.76 2.94
C VAL A 78 -3.93 -6.08 2.68
N VAL A 79 -3.06 -6.09 1.67
CA VAL A 79 -2.14 -7.19 1.38
C VAL A 79 -0.77 -6.84 1.94
N ASP A 80 -0.40 -7.52 3.02
CA ASP A 80 0.83 -7.22 3.74
C ASP A 80 1.96 -8.20 3.41
N THR A 81 2.90 -7.79 2.56
CA THR A 81 4.09 -8.59 2.20
C THR A 81 5.27 -8.39 3.16
N ARG A 82 5.14 -7.47 4.12
CA ARG A 82 6.19 -7.04 5.05
C ARG A 82 5.93 -7.45 6.49
N ASN A 83 4.79 -8.06 6.76
CA ASN A 83 4.34 -8.45 8.10
C ASN A 83 4.28 -7.26 9.08
N VAL A 84 3.92 -6.08 8.57
CA VAL A 84 3.66 -4.89 9.39
C VAL A 84 2.46 -5.12 10.29
N LEU A 85 1.37 -5.68 9.75
CA LEU A 85 0.12 -5.88 10.46
C LEU A 85 0.26 -6.92 11.57
N GLY A 86 1.05 -7.97 11.34
CA GLY A 86 1.36 -8.97 12.38
C GLY A 86 2.11 -8.41 13.57
N ARG A 87 2.88 -7.32 13.38
CA ARG A 87 3.56 -6.61 14.48
C ARG A 87 2.63 -5.65 15.21
N LEU A 88 1.65 -5.06 14.52
CA LEU A 88 0.68 -4.13 15.12
C LEU A 88 -0.42 -4.83 15.89
N ASN A 89 -0.87 -6.00 15.43
CA ASN A 89 -1.83 -6.84 16.14
C ASN A 89 -1.63 -8.32 15.79
N PRO A 90 -0.96 -9.11 16.65
CA PRO A 90 -0.71 -10.54 16.43
C PRO A 90 -1.99 -11.38 16.23
N ALA A 91 -3.13 -10.91 16.76
CA ALA A 91 -4.42 -11.58 16.60
C ALA A 91 -5.11 -11.22 15.27
N ALA A 92 -4.93 -9.99 14.76
CA ALA A 92 -5.51 -9.55 13.49
C ALA A 92 -4.90 -10.26 12.28
N ALA A 93 -3.62 -10.66 12.36
CA ALA A 93 -2.93 -11.41 11.32
C ALA A 93 -3.59 -12.75 10.94
N ARG A 94 -4.53 -13.25 11.75
CA ARG A 94 -5.22 -14.52 11.54
C ARG A 94 -6.66 -14.38 11.04
N SER A 95 -7.19 -13.17 10.91
CA SER A 95 -8.62 -12.96 10.63
C SER A 95 -8.86 -11.70 9.79
N SER A 96 -8.49 -11.74 8.51
CA SER A 96 -8.96 -10.78 7.51
C SER A 96 -10.34 -11.22 7.00
N ASN A 97 -11.35 -11.12 7.85
CA ASN A 97 -12.75 -11.18 7.41
C ASN A 97 -13.51 -10.05 8.12
N ARG A 98 -13.20 -8.81 7.74
CA ARG A 98 -13.94 -7.63 8.20
C ARG A 98 -14.98 -7.24 7.17
N VAL A 99 -15.93 -8.16 6.92
CA VAL A 99 -17.20 -7.81 6.30
C VAL A 99 -18.11 -7.29 7.41
N GLU A 100 -17.87 -6.09 7.91
CA GLU A 100 -18.86 -5.42 8.77
C GLU A 100 -19.07 -3.96 8.35
N ARG A 101 -20.17 -3.82 7.60
CA ARG A 101 -21.16 -2.72 7.63
C ARG A 101 -20.68 -1.32 7.23
N ARG A 102 -20.91 -0.99 5.96
CA ARG A 102 -21.45 0.34 5.63
C ARG A 102 -22.92 0.33 6.06
N ALA A 103 -23.21 1.02 7.17
CA ALA A 103 -24.57 1.46 7.44
C ALA A 103 -24.93 2.56 6.43
N GLU A 104 -26.20 2.53 6.03
CA GLU A 104 -26.89 3.38 5.05
C GLU A 104 -26.76 4.89 5.32
#